data_AF-A0A920MUB7-F1
#
_entry.id   AF-A0A920MUB7-F1
#
_cell.length_a   1.000
_cell.length_b   1.000
_cell.length_c   1.000
_cell.angle_alpha   90.00
_cell.angle_beta   90.00
_cell.angle_gamma   90.00
#
_symmetry.space_group_name_H-M   'P 1'
#
loop_
_entity.id
_entity.type
_entity.pdbx_description
1 polymer ?
#
loop_
_entity_poly.entity_id
_entity_poly.type
_entity_poly.pdbx_seq_one_letter_code
_entity_poly.pdbx_strand_id
1 'polypeptide(L)'
;MRQVRYPVFFFRREGEKGSEISNSGLSGLLTVRYVRSSLMDSATTFNSCHKILGADQENPYDVPAINAASAALCISDIPFQGPLGCVRIAFDQDGEWISHPTYEEGELSTFEMVVAGRLLENGDVAVMMVEAGGTENAWSYYETGAPKVDEKVLAAGLEFAKEPKQVSYCASGRID
;
A
#
# COMPACT_ATOMS: atom_id res chain seq x y z
N MET A 1 12.93 19.75 13.68
CA MET A 1 13.88 20.06 12.59
C MET A 1 13.57 19.09 11.46
N ARG A 2 13.26 19.55 10.24
CA ARG A 2 13.09 18.63 9.09
C ARG A 2 14.47 18.14 8.66
N GLN A 3 14.76 16.86 8.88
CA GLN A 3 16.05 16.28 8.55
C GLN A 3 16.11 16.02 7.04
N VAL A 4 16.84 16.86 6.30
CA VAL A 4 17.07 16.66 4.86
C VAL A 4 18.31 15.77 4.69
N ARG A 5 18.14 14.59 4.08
CA ARG A 5 19.24 13.70 3.75
C ARG A 5 19.86 14.07 2.40
N TYR A 6 21.18 14.07 2.34
CA TYR A 6 21.94 14.20 1.09
C TYR A 6 22.37 12.80 0.63
N PRO A 7 22.32 12.50 -0.69
CA PRO A 7 22.70 11.18 -1.19
C PRO A 7 24.17 10.89 -0.88
N VAL A 8 24.43 9.71 -0.30
CA VAL A 8 25.77 9.29 0.14
C VAL A 8 26.63 8.74 -1.00
N PHE A 9 26.03 8.47 -2.17
CA PHE A 9 26.75 8.01 -3.36
C PHE A 9 27.82 8.99 -3.82
N PHE A 10 28.84 8.47 -4.51
CA PHE A 10 30.00 9.23 -5.01
C PHE A 10 29.60 10.50 -5.77
N PHE A 11 28.55 10.46 -6.58
CA PHE A 11 28.05 11.62 -7.35
C PHE A 11 27.11 12.55 -6.57
N ARG A 12 26.81 12.26 -5.29
CA ARG A 12 25.81 12.97 -4.47
C ARG A 12 24.47 13.15 -5.18
N ARG A 13 24.12 12.14 -5.98
CA ARG A 13 22.88 12.04 -6.74
C ARG A 13 22.24 10.71 -6.38
N GLU A 14 20.91 10.71 -6.28
CA GLU A 14 20.14 9.47 -6.19
C GLU A 14 20.54 8.53 -7.34
N GLY A 15 21.07 7.37 -6.97
CA GLY A 15 21.58 6.34 -7.88
C GLY A 15 20.54 5.26 -8.18
N GLU A 16 20.98 4.11 -8.69
CA GLU A 16 20.11 2.94 -8.82
C GLU A 16 19.73 2.35 -7.46
N LYS A 17 18.59 1.64 -7.46
CA LYS A 17 17.78 1.22 -6.30
C LYS A 17 18.61 0.58 -5.18
N GLY A 18 18.84 1.31 -4.08
CA GLY A 18 19.23 0.73 -2.79
C GLY A 18 18.06 -0.03 -2.13
N SER A 19 18.27 -0.65 -0.96
CA SER A 19 17.24 -1.40 -0.22
C SER A 19 16.05 -0.55 0.22
N GLU A 20 16.24 0.72 0.61
CA GLU A 20 15.12 1.63 0.91
C GLU A 20 14.31 2.02 -0.34
N ILE A 21 14.90 1.84 -1.52
CA ILE A 21 14.31 2.09 -2.84
C ILE A 21 13.81 0.77 -3.48
N SER A 22 14.09 -0.41 -2.91
CA SER A 22 13.51 -1.67 -3.36
C SER A 22 11.99 -1.67 -3.14
N ASN A 23 11.54 -1.06 -2.04
CA ASN A 23 10.14 -0.73 -1.79
C ASN A 23 9.56 0.09 -2.94
N SER A 24 10.26 1.09 -3.48
CA SER A 24 9.79 1.84 -4.66
C SER A 24 9.66 0.98 -5.93
N GLY A 25 10.50 -0.06 -6.06
CA GLY A 25 10.39 -1.05 -7.13
C GLY A 25 9.14 -1.91 -6.98
N LEU A 26 8.86 -2.35 -5.76
CA LEU A 26 7.66 -3.10 -5.42
C LEU A 26 6.40 -2.23 -5.55
N SER A 27 6.40 -1.00 -5.05
CA SER A 27 5.33 -0.02 -5.26
C SER A 27 5.09 0.24 -6.75
N GLY A 28 6.16 0.30 -7.56
CA GLY A 28 6.06 0.42 -9.00
C GLY A 28 5.39 -0.80 -9.65
N LEU A 29 5.79 -2.02 -9.25
CA LEU A 29 5.17 -3.26 -9.72
C LEU A 29 3.70 -3.39 -9.28
N LEU A 30 3.42 -3.03 -8.03
CA LEU A 30 2.07 -2.96 -7.47
C LEU A 30 1.21 -1.99 -8.27
N THR A 31 1.71 -0.78 -8.52
CA THR A 31 1.03 0.23 -9.33
C THR A 31 0.78 -0.30 -10.75
N VAL A 32 1.74 -0.98 -11.38
CA VAL A 32 1.56 -1.54 -12.73
C VAL A 32 0.47 -2.61 -12.76
N ARG A 33 0.49 -3.59 -11.84
CA ARG A 33 -0.54 -4.64 -11.79
C ARG A 33 -1.92 -4.05 -11.57
N TYR A 34 -1.97 -3.08 -10.67
CA TYR A 34 -3.20 -2.42 -10.23
C TYR A 34 -3.82 -1.51 -11.31
N VAL A 35 -3.02 -0.64 -11.91
CA VAL A 35 -3.47 0.28 -12.97
C VAL A 35 -3.74 -0.48 -14.26
N ARG A 36 -2.95 -1.50 -14.60
CA ARG A 36 -3.15 -2.19 -15.88
C ARG A 36 -4.48 -2.93 -15.94
N SER A 37 -4.91 -3.50 -14.82
CA SER A 37 -6.18 -4.21 -14.72
C SER A 37 -7.42 -3.31 -14.83
N SER A 38 -7.27 -2.00 -14.72
CA SER A 38 -8.38 -1.02 -14.69
C SER A 38 -8.47 -0.14 -15.95
N LEU A 39 -7.61 -0.37 -16.94
CA LEU A 39 -7.70 0.30 -18.23
C LEU A 39 -8.79 -0.35 -19.08
N MET A 40 -9.57 0.50 -19.77
CA MET A 40 -10.63 0.04 -20.68
C MET A 40 -10.05 -0.59 -21.96
N ASP A 41 -8.84 -0.19 -22.34
CA ASP A 41 -8.13 -0.73 -23.49
C ASP A 41 -6.72 -1.20 -23.13
N SER A 42 -6.45 -2.47 -23.47
CA SER A 42 -5.17 -3.13 -23.28
C SER A 42 -4.05 -2.65 -24.22
N ALA A 43 -4.36 -1.83 -25.23
CA ALA A 43 -3.36 -1.23 -26.13
C ALA A 43 -2.92 0.18 -25.70
N THR A 44 -3.57 0.78 -24.71
CA THR A 44 -3.21 2.12 -24.23
C THR A 44 -1.80 2.11 -23.64
N THR A 45 -0.91 2.94 -24.18
CA THR A 45 0.44 3.14 -23.65
C THR A 45 0.43 4.39 -22.78
N PHE A 46 0.84 4.26 -21.53
CA PHE A 46 0.94 5.38 -20.59
C PHE A 46 2.21 5.22 -19.76
N ASN A 47 2.72 6.34 -19.23
CA ASN A 47 3.81 6.34 -18.28
C ASN A 47 3.34 7.07 -17.03
N SER A 48 3.44 6.40 -15.88
CA SER A 48 3.16 7.00 -14.58
C SER A 48 4.45 7.16 -13.80
N CYS A 49 4.72 8.37 -13.31
CA CYS A 49 5.90 8.69 -12.51
C CYS A 49 5.45 9.36 -11.21
N HIS A 50 5.71 8.71 -10.09
CA HIS A 50 5.41 9.25 -8.75
C HIS A 50 6.73 9.51 -8.05
N LYS A 51 6.88 10.72 -7.49
CA LYS A 51 8.08 11.13 -6.77
C LYS A 51 7.71 11.45 -5.33
N ILE A 52 8.39 10.80 -4.40
CA ILE A 52 8.27 11.11 -2.98
C ILE A 52 9.06 12.40 -2.72
N LEU A 53 8.33 13.48 -2.40
CA LEU A 53 8.94 14.78 -2.12
C LEU A 53 9.33 14.95 -0.64
N GLY A 54 8.73 14.14 0.23
CA GLY A 54 9.02 14.11 1.65
C GLY A 54 8.43 12.86 2.29
N ALA A 55 9.08 12.39 3.34
CA ALA A 55 8.63 11.29 4.19
C ALA A 55 8.96 11.66 5.64
N ASP A 56 8.04 11.36 6.55
CA ASP A 56 8.16 11.59 7.99
C ASP A 56 9.08 10.59 8.69
N GLN A 57 9.42 9.47 8.03
CA GLN A 57 10.20 8.35 8.57
C GLN A 57 9.46 7.48 9.58
N GLU A 58 8.16 7.70 9.74
CA GLU A 58 7.30 6.94 10.63
C GLU A 58 6.31 6.10 9.82
N ASN A 59 5.79 6.68 8.73
CA ASN A 59 4.75 6.09 7.91
C ASN A 59 5.30 5.57 6.57
N PRO A 60 4.95 4.35 6.17
CA PRO A 60 5.24 3.84 4.83
C PRO A 60 4.62 4.69 3.73
N TYR A 61 5.45 5.09 2.75
CA TYR A 61 5.05 6.01 1.67
C TYR A 61 4.44 5.32 0.43
N ASP A 62 4.42 4.01 0.39
CA ASP A 62 4.04 3.21 -0.77
C ASP A 62 2.54 3.20 -1.06
N VAL A 63 1.70 3.04 -0.04
CA VAL A 63 0.23 3.11 -0.19
C VAL A 63 -0.21 4.52 -0.65
N PRO A 64 0.26 5.61 -0.01
CA PRO A 64 0.03 6.97 -0.53
C PRO A 64 0.48 7.15 -1.98
N ALA A 65 1.61 6.56 -2.39
CA ALA A 65 2.09 6.65 -3.77
C ALA A 65 1.15 5.95 -4.77
N ILE A 66 0.59 4.78 -4.40
CA ILE A 66 -0.39 4.06 -5.24
C ILE A 66 -1.70 4.86 -5.35
N ASN A 67 -2.18 5.43 -4.25
CA ASN A 67 -3.38 6.27 -4.26
C ASN A 67 -3.16 7.56 -5.07
N ALA A 68 -1.98 8.17 -4.98
CA ALA A 68 -1.62 9.31 -5.81
C ALA A 68 -1.60 8.96 -7.31
N ALA A 69 -1.17 7.74 -7.67
CA ALA A 69 -1.23 7.25 -9.05
C ALA A 69 -2.67 7.16 -9.56
N SER A 70 -3.56 6.58 -8.75
CA SER A 70 -5.00 6.52 -9.04
C SER A 70 -5.60 7.91 -9.24
N ALA A 71 -5.32 8.84 -8.31
CA ALA A 71 -5.82 10.21 -8.40
C ALA A 71 -5.31 10.94 -9.65
N ALA A 72 -4.03 10.78 -10.00
CA ALA A 72 -3.44 11.34 -11.22
C ALA A 72 -4.09 10.80 -12.50
N LEU A 73 -4.45 9.51 -12.53
CA LEU A 73 -5.15 8.91 -13.66
C LEU A 73 -6.61 9.39 -13.76
N CYS A 74 -7.29 9.60 -12.64
CA CYS A 74 -8.66 10.12 -12.60
C CYS A 74 -8.78 11.52 -13.20
N ILE A 75 -7.75 12.36 -13.07
CA ILE A 75 -7.72 13.71 -13.65
C ILE A 75 -7.16 13.74 -15.08
N SER A 76 -6.67 12.61 -15.58
CA SER A 76 -6.09 12.51 -16.92
C SER A 76 -7.14 12.14 -17.96
N ASP A 77 -6.85 12.39 -19.24
CA ASP A 77 -7.71 11.97 -20.36
C ASP A 77 -7.59 10.47 -20.70
N ILE A 78 -6.90 9.69 -19.87
CA ILE A 78 -6.71 8.25 -20.09
C ILE A 78 -8.01 7.52 -19.73
N PRO A 79 -8.51 6.61 -20.59
CA PRO A 79 -9.72 5.85 -20.32
C PRO A 79 -9.49 4.82 -19.21
N PHE A 80 -9.77 5.24 -17.97
CA PHE A 80 -9.48 4.54 -16.72
C PHE A 80 -10.74 4.31 -15.89
N GLN A 81 -10.93 3.10 -15.38
CA GLN A 81 -12.05 2.73 -14.52
C GLN A 81 -11.74 2.97 -13.03
N GLY A 82 -11.50 4.23 -12.67
CA GLY A 82 -11.28 4.69 -11.29
C GLY A 82 -12.51 5.36 -10.66
N PRO A 83 -12.40 5.85 -9.42
CA PRO A 83 -11.20 5.88 -8.58
C PRO A 83 -10.87 4.55 -7.93
N LEU A 84 -9.58 4.36 -7.75
CA LEU A 84 -8.96 3.18 -7.17
C LEU A 84 -8.39 3.52 -5.79
N GLY A 85 -8.63 2.67 -4.79
CA GLY A 85 -8.14 2.82 -3.42
C GLY A 85 -7.25 1.65 -2.97
N CYS A 86 -6.13 1.96 -2.33
CA CYS A 86 -5.17 1.02 -1.78
C CYS A 86 -5.01 1.27 -0.27
N VAL A 87 -4.95 0.19 0.51
CA VAL A 87 -4.76 0.21 1.96
C VAL A 87 -3.71 -0.83 2.34
N ARG A 88 -2.84 -0.50 3.31
CA ARG A 88 -2.01 -1.48 4.02
C ARG A 88 -2.67 -1.76 5.36
N ILE A 89 -2.78 -3.03 5.70
CA ILE A 89 -3.20 -3.50 7.02
C ILE A 89 -2.14 -4.45 7.58
N ALA A 90 -2.01 -4.48 8.91
CA ALA A 90 -1.13 -5.40 9.62
C ALA A 90 -1.90 -6.10 10.74
N PHE A 91 -1.51 -7.34 11.05
CA PHE A 91 -2.09 -8.15 12.11
C PHE A 91 -1.15 -8.18 13.31
N ASP A 92 -1.56 -7.53 14.39
CA ASP A 92 -0.75 -7.40 15.60
C ASP A 92 -0.69 -8.71 16.41
N GLN A 93 0.25 -8.78 17.34
CA GLN A 93 0.45 -9.88 18.29
C GLN A 93 -0.74 -10.08 19.22
N ASP A 94 -1.56 -9.04 19.43
CA ASP A 94 -2.81 -9.12 20.20
C ASP A 94 -4.00 -9.67 19.38
N GLY A 95 -3.81 -9.86 18.07
CA GLY A 95 -4.82 -10.42 17.17
C GLY A 95 -5.79 -9.41 16.58
N GLU A 96 -5.38 -8.15 16.49
CA GLU A 96 -6.16 -7.07 15.89
C GLU A 96 -5.57 -6.62 14.55
N TRP A 97 -6.45 -6.16 13.65
CA TRP A 97 -6.04 -5.57 12.37
C TRP A 97 -5.86 -4.07 12.52
N ILE A 98 -4.65 -3.60 12.22
CA ILE A 98 -4.27 -2.18 12.22
C ILE A 98 -4.28 -1.67 10.79
N SER A 99 -4.93 -0.54 10.56
CA SER A 99 -4.91 0.15 9.26
C SER A 99 -3.78 1.16 9.18
N HIS A 100 -3.06 1.20 8.06
CA HIS A 100 -1.94 2.09 7.83
C HIS A 100 -0.89 2.05 8.96
N PRO A 101 -0.33 0.85 9.26
CA PRO A 101 0.66 0.71 10.31
C PRO A 101 1.90 1.56 10.01
N THR A 102 2.47 2.12 11.06
CA THR A 102 3.82 2.70 11.05
C THR A 102 4.88 1.63 10.79
N TYR A 103 6.12 2.05 10.52
CA TYR A 103 7.24 1.09 10.40
C TYR A 103 7.42 0.23 11.65
N GLU A 104 7.25 0.81 12.84
CA GLU A 104 7.38 0.09 14.11
C GLU A 104 6.24 -0.91 14.31
N GLU A 105 4.98 -0.51 14.06
CA GLU A 105 3.83 -1.41 14.15
C GLU A 105 3.91 -2.55 13.11
N GLY A 106 4.42 -2.26 11.92
CA GLY A 106 4.66 -3.28 10.88
C GLY A 106 5.68 -4.33 11.32
N GLU A 107 6.81 -3.91 11.92
CA GLU A 107 7.85 -4.82 12.43
C GLU A 107 7.38 -5.70 13.61
N LEU A 108 6.48 -5.16 14.44
CA LEU A 108 5.87 -5.87 15.55
C LEU A 108 4.72 -6.78 15.12
N SER A 109 4.14 -6.55 13.94
CA SER A 109 3.05 -7.38 13.43
C SER A 109 3.52 -8.78 13.04
N THR A 110 2.58 -9.73 13.00
CA THR A 110 2.84 -11.11 12.55
C THR A 110 2.58 -11.30 11.05
N PHE A 111 1.79 -10.40 10.45
CA PHE A 111 1.37 -10.50 9.07
C PHE A 111 0.97 -9.14 8.51
N GLU A 112 1.37 -8.85 7.27
CA GLU A 112 0.99 -7.65 6.56
C GLU A 112 0.25 -7.97 5.26
N MET A 113 -0.69 -7.10 4.91
CA MET A 113 -1.44 -7.20 3.68
C MET A 113 -1.71 -5.82 3.07
N VAL A 114 -1.41 -5.68 1.79
CA VAL A 114 -1.76 -4.54 0.95
C VAL A 114 -2.92 -4.96 0.05
N VAL A 115 -4.06 -4.30 0.19
CA VAL A 115 -5.26 -4.57 -0.58
C VAL A 115 -5.57 -3.35 -1.44
N ALA A 116 -5.84 -3.58 -2.71
CA ALA A 116 -6.23 -2.54 -3.64
C ALA A 116 -7.48 -2.93 -4.41
N GLY A 117 -8.41 -1.98 -4.55
CA GLY A 117 -9.72 -2.22 -5.13
C GLY A 117 -10.46 -0.95 -5.49
N ARG A 118 -11.68 -1.13 -6.01
CA ARG A 118 -12.57 -0.04 -6.43
C ARG A 118 -13.92 -0.12 -5.74
N LEU A 119 -14.52 1.04 -5.53
CA LEU A 119 -15.90 1.11 -5.07
C LEU A 119 -16.85 0.83 -6.23
N LEU A 120 -17.80 -0.07 -6.03
CA LEU A 120 -18.89 -0.35 -6.94
C LEU A 120 -20.08 0.58 -6.64
N GLU A 121 -21.00 0.73 -7.59
CA GLU A 121 -22.19 1.58 -7.44
C GLU A 121 -23.11 1.15 -6.29
N ASN A 122 -23.07 -0.13 -5.90
CA ASN A 122 -23.83 -0.67 -4.77
C ASN A 122 -23.18 -0.39 -3.40
N GLY A 123 -22.04 0.29 -3.36
CA GLY A 123 -21.28 0.61 -2.14
C GLY A 123 -20.33 -0.49 -1.66
N ASP A 124 -20.23 -1.60 -2.39
CA ASP A 124 -19.29 -2.68 -2.09
C ASP A 124 -17.90 -2.41 -2.74
N VAL A 125 -16.85 -3.03 -2.22
CA VAL A 125 -15.49 -2.87 -2.71
C VAL A 125 -15.06 -4.11 -3.49
N ALA A 126 -14.88 -3.94 -4.80
CA ALA A 126 -14.29 -4.95 -5.65
C ALA A 126 -12.77 -4.96 -5.48
N VAL A 127 -12.26 -5.97 -4.80
CA VAL A 127 -10.81 -6.20 -4.64
C VAL A 127 -10.22 -6.66 -5.97
N MET A 128 -9.12 -6.01 -6.38
CA MET A 128 -8.45 -6.28 -7.65
C MET A 128 -7.04 -6.84 -7.45
N MET A 129 -6.38 -6.49 -6.35
CA MET A 129 -5.02 -6.89 -6.06
C MET A 129 -4.85 -7.05 -4.56
N VAL A 130 -4.16 -8.13 -4.17
CA VAL A 130 -3.74 -8.39 -2.81
C VAL A 130 -2.27 -8.79 -2.85
N GLU A 131 -1.45 -8.13 -2.06
CA GLU A 131 -0.10 -8.57 -1.74
C GLU A 131 -0.04 -8.78 -0.22
N ALA A 132 0.37 -9.97 0.20
CA ALA A 132 0.32 -10.36 1.59
C ALA A 132 1.56 -11.19 1.95
N GLY A 133 2.07 -11.02 3.17
CA GLY A 133 3.26 -11.71 3.64
C GLY A 133 3.34 -11.73 5.16
N GLY A 134 3.90 -12.82 5.70
CA GLY A 134 4.31 -12.86 7.10
C GLY A 134 5.56 -12.01 7.32
N THR A 135 5.66 -11.41 8.50
CA THR A 135 6.85 -10.66 8.90
C THR A 135 7.99 -11.60 9.30
N GLU A 136 9.22 -11.08 9.33
CA GLU A 136 10.39 -11.87 9.72
C GLU A 136 10.28 -12.42 11.15
N ASN A 137 9.61 -11.66 12.04
CA ASN A 137 9.43 -12.00 13.44
C ASN A 137 8.19 -12.86 13.73
N ALA A 138 7.35 -13.12 12.72
CA ALA A 138 6.08 -13.82 12.88
C ALA A 138 6.23 -15.14 13.64
N TRP A 139 7.26 -15.93 13.30
CA TRP A 139 7.52 -17.22 13.94
C TRP A 139 7.81 -17.08 15.45
N SER A 140 8.65 -16.11 15.81
CA SER A 140 9.00 -15.82 17.21
C SER A 140 7.76 -15.43 18.02
N TYR A 141 6.88 -14.61 17.43
CA TYR A 141 5.63 -14.20 18.09
C TYR A 141 4.65 -15.35 18.26
N TYR A 142 4.56 -16.27 17.29
CA TYR A 142 3.73 -17.46 17.43
C TYR A 142 4.23 -18.39 18.55
N GLU A 143 5.54 -18.45 18.80
CA GLU A 143 6.09 -19.22 19.93
C GLU A 143 5.77 -18.58 21.29
N THR A 144 5.70 -17.24 21.35
CA THR A 144 5.30 -16.51 22.57
C THR A 144 3.79 -16.50 22.82
N GLY A 145 3.01 -17.11 21.93
CA GLY A 145 1.56 -17.28 22.09
C GLY A 145 0.70 -16.32 21.29
N ALA A 146 1.27 -15.55 20.35
CA ALA A 146 0.49 -14.72 19.44
C ALA A 146 -0.47 -15.57 18.58
N PRO A 147 -1.65 -15.03 18.24
CA PRO A 147 -2.63 -15.73 17.42
C PRO A 147 -2.07 -15.98 16.01
N LYS A 148 -2.25 -17.21 15.51
CA LYS A 148 -1.80 -17.59 14.18
C LYS A 148 -2.76 -17.10 13.11
N VAL A 149 -2.20 -16.75 11.96
CA VAL A 149 -2.98 -16.30 10.81
C VAL A 149 -3.47 -17.51 10.00
N ASP A 150 -4.70 -17.91 10.27
CA ASP A 150 -5.45 -18.90 9.48
C ASP A 150 -6.25 -18.22 8.34
N GLU A 151 -6.82 -19.00 7.42
CA GLU A 151 -7.62 -18.45 6.30
C GLU A 151 -8.83 -17.64 6.78
N LYS A 152 -9.38 -17.96 7.95
CA LYS A 152 -10.47 -17.21 8.57
C LYS A 152 -10.03 -15.80 8.99
N VAL A 153 -8.81 -15.69 9.52
CA VAL A 153 -8.22 -14.41 9.93
C VAL A 153 -7.93 -13.56 8.69
N LEU A 154 -7.41 -14.18 7.63
CA LEU A 154 -7.20 -13.52 6.34
C LEU A 154 -8.50 -13.03 5.70
N ALA A 155 -9.56 -13.85 5.73
CA ALA A 155 -10.87 -13.43 5.23
C ALA A 155 -11.42 -12.25 6.03
N ALA A 156 -11.28 -12.27 7.37
CA ALA A 156 -11.67 -11.14 8.21
C ALA A 156 -10.84 -9.88 7.90
N GLY A 157 -9.53 -10.02 7.66
CA GLY A 157 -8.67 -8.91 7.26
C GLY A 157 -9.05 -8.32 5.89
N LEU A 158 -9.46 -9.17 4.94
CA LEU A 158 -9.94 -8.70 3.63
C LEU A 158 -11.23 -7.90 3.78
N GLU A 159 -12.17 -8.34 4.62
CA GLU A 159 -13.39 -7.58 4.91
C GLU A 159 -13.10 -6.28 5.65
N PHE A 160 -12.17 -6.29 6.62
CA PHE A 160 -11.69 -5.10 7.31
C PHE A 160 -11.10 -4.06 6.33
N ALA A 161 -10.32 -4.51 5.34
CA ALA A 161 -9.77 -3.64 4.30
C ALA A 161 -10.84 -3.01 3.39
N LYS A 162 -12.01 -3.64 3.23
CA LYS A 162 -13.12 -3.12 2.42
C LYS A 162 -13.93 -2.06 3.14
N GLU A 163 -13.74 -1.86 4.45
CA GLU A 163 -14.53 -0.89 5.19
C GLU A 163 -14.44 0.51 4.53
N PRO A 164 -15.57 1.20 4.28
CA PRO A 164 -15.58 2.47 3.56
C PRO A 164 -14.74 3.56 4.23
N LYS A 165 -14.51 3.44 5.54
CA LYS A 165 -13.63 4.35 6.30
C LYS A 165 -12.18 4.26 5.79
N GLN A 166 -11.71 3.06 5.48
CA GLN A 166 -10.34 2.79 5.01
C GLN A 166 -10.16 3.19 3.53
N VAL A 167 -11.16 2.89 2.70
CA VAL A 167 -11.11 3.15 1.26
C VAL A 167 -11.44 4.60 0.90
N SER A 168 -12.36 5.26 1.63
CA SER A 168 -12.71 6.67 1.38
C SER A 168 -11.69 7.67 1.95
N TYR A 169 -10.92 7.32 3.00
CA TYR A 169 -9.78 8.11 3.46
C TYR A 169 -8.74 8.28 2.34
N CYS A 170 -8.47 7.20 1.62
CA CYS A 170 -7.53 7.17 0.50
C CYS A 170 -8.01 7.97 -0.73
N ALA A 171 -9.33 8.15 -0.92
CA ALA A 171 -9.90 8.95 -2.00
C ALA A 171 -10.12 10.44 -1.63
N SER A 172 -10.27 10.75 -0.34
CA SER A 172 -10.58 12.11 0.16
C SER A 172 -9.36 12.88 0.67
N GLY A 173 -8.21 12.22 0.86
CA GLY A 173 -6.94 12.86 1.21
C GLY A 173 -6.90 13.48 2.61
N ARG A 174 -7.86 13.16 3.48
CA ARG A 174 -7.77 13.46 4.90
C ARG A 174 -7.03 12.32 5.59
N ILE A 175 -6.00 12.66 6.35
CA ILE A 175 -5.37 11.81 7.35
C ILE A 175 -5.55 12.64 8.63
N ASP A 176 -6.43 12.22 9.53
CA ASP A 176 -6.69 12.85 10.83
C ASP A 176 -5.98 12.04 11.91
#